data_AF-A0A1I8PJE9-F1
#
_entry.id   AF-A0A1I8PJE9-F1
#
_cell.length_a   1.000
_cell.length_b   1.000
_cell.length_c   1.000
_cell.angle_alpha   90.00
_cell.angle_beta   90.00
_cell.angle_gamma   90.00
#
_symmetry.space_group_name_H-M   'P 1'
#
loop_
_entity.id
_entity.type
_entity.pdbx_description
1 polymer ?
#
loop_
_entity_poly.entity_id
_entity_poly.type
_entity_poly.pdbx_seq_one_letter_code
_entity_poly.pdbx_strand_id
1 'polypeptide(L)'
;MVILFSIATIVLMVIGKGISYPMLLKQPSMDFIEAEVQYTTSQAEKTAILIRNVLHRLPQSPQYEIHRSALKQLLQNANDFQKPGPCHDKMSTFSKSWTSVMVAYLRPNSAPEYREILKLLEEYGLKDMMVEAKIFLAGIVSGRIGVPVEEGSAAYSEFLKMQC
;
A
#
# COMPACT_ATOMS: atom_id res chain seq x y z
N MET A 1 -8.26 -0.99 18.50
CA MET A 1 -9.03 -1.04 17.25
C MET A 1 -8.05 -0.94 16.10
N VAL A 2 -7.50 -2.07 15.66
CA VAL A 2 -6.62 -2.10 14.49
C VAL A 2 -7.53 -2.25 13.29
N ILE A 3 -7.79 -1.12 12.61
CA ILE A 3 -8.39 -1.16 11.29
C ILE A 3 -7.29 -1.72 10.37
N LEU A 4 -7.60 -2.72 9.56
CA LEU A 4 -6.73 -3.18 8.48
C LEU A 4 -6.19 -1.95 7.73
N PHE A 5 -4.90 -1.66 7.96
CA PHE A 5 -4.24 -0.47 7.43
C PHE A 5 -3.89 -0.74 5.97
N SER A 6 -4.90 -0.67 5.10
CA SER A 6 -4.68 -0.72 3.68
C SER A 6 -3.72 0.39 3.25
N ILE A 7 -2.91 0.13 2.23
CA ILE A 7 -2.03 1.12 1.58
C ILE A 7 -2.80 2.39 1.24
N ALA A 8 -4.08 2.25 0.87
CA ALA A 8 -4.95 3.35 0.53
C ALA A 8 -5.11 4.32 1.71
N THR A 9 -5.43 3.81 2.90
CA THR A 9 -5.60 4.63 4.12
C THR A 9 -4.33 5.41 4.45
N ILE A 10 -3.18 4.77 4.29
CA ILE A 10 -1.88 5.37 4.57
C ILE A 10 -1.55 6.46 3.53
N VAL A 11 -1.82 6.22 2.25
CA VAL A 11 -1.64 7.21 1.18
C VAL A 11 -2.46 8.48 1.45
N LEU A 12 -3.72 8.37 1.91
CA LEU A 12 -4.52 9.54 2.28
C LEU A 12 -3.98 10.26 3.52
N MET A 13 -3.54 9.52 4.54
CA MET A 13 -2.90 10.12 5.72
C MET A 13 -1.65 10.92 5.32
N VAL A 14 -0.88 10.42 4.35
CA VAL A 14 0.33 11.08 3.85
C VAL A 14 0.02 12.37 3.10
N ILE A 15 -1.03 12.39 2.26
CA ILE A 15 -1.42 13.54 1.43
C ILE A 15 -2.16 14.64 2.23
N GLY A 16 -2.46 14.43 3.52
CA GLY A 16 -2.87 15.51 4.43
C GLY A 16 -4.30 16.02 4.25
N LYS A 17 -5.18 15.28 3.57
CA LYS A 17 -6.62 15.56 3.61
C LYS A 17 -7.24 14.73 4.72
N GLY A 18 -7.44 15.35 5.89
CA GLY A 18 -8.33 14.83 6.92
C GLY A 18 -9.74 14.84 6.36
N ILE A 19 -10.26 13.66 6.02
CA ILE A 19 -11.65 13.54 5.59
C ILE A 19 -12.40 12.75 6.64
N SER A 20 -13.22 13.46 7.40
CA SER A 20 -14.23 12.86 8.28
C SER A 20 -15.45 12.51 7.43
N TYR A 21 -15.78 11.23 7.38
CA TYR A 21 -16.99 10.74 6.73
C TYR A 21 -17.84 9.96 7.72
N PRO A 22 -19.17 10.15 7.72
CA PRO A 22 -20.07 9.34 8.53
C PRO A 22 -20.13 7.91 7.98
N MET A 23 -19.71 6.92 8.76
CA MET A 23 -19.91 5.49 8.44
C MET A 23 -21.36 5.09 8.68
N LEU A 24 -22.03 4.61 7.64
CA LEU A 24 -23.29 3.87 7.76
C LEU A 24 -22.96 2.45 8.24
N LEU A 25 -23.47 2.08 9.42
CA LEU A 25 -23.30 0.79 10.07
C LEU A 25 -24.00 -0.32 9.25
N LYS A 26 -23.28 -0.95 8.32
CA LYS A 26 -23.60 -2.28 7.78
C LYS A 26 -22.79 -3.34 8.54
N GLN A 27 -23.23 -4.60 8.52
CA GLN A 27 -22.45 -5.70 9.11
C GLN A 27 -21.11 -5.88 8.36
N PRO A 28 -20.03 -6.26 9.06
CA PRO A 28 -18.75 -6.59 8.43
C PRO A 28 -18.94 -7.67 7.37
N SER A 29 -18.54 -7.39 6.13
CA SER A 29 -18.75 -8.32 5.01
C SER A 29 -17.42 -8.90 4.53
N MET A 30 -17.46 -10.17 4.11
CA MET A 30 -16.35 -10.80 3.39
C MET A 30 -16.00 -10.02 2.11
N ASP A 31 -16.97 -9.32 1.51
CA ASP A 31 -16.74 -8.43 0.36
C ASP A 31 -15.62 -7.41 0.62
N PHE A 32 -15.53 -6.87 1.84
CA PHE A 32 -14.46 -5.94 2.20
C PHE A 32 -13.09 -6.63 2.19
N ILE A 33 -13.00 -7.81 2.81
CA ILE A 33 -11.75 -8.59 2.88
C ILE A 33 -11.31 -8.98 1.47
N GLU A 34 -12.21 -9.51 0.65
CA GLU A 34 -11.90 -9.91 -0.73
C GLU A 34 -11.43 -8.73 -1.56
N ALA A 35 -12.11 -7.59 -1.46
CA ALA A 35 -11.71 -6.38 -2.16
C ALA A 35 -10.35 -5.84 -1.67
N GLU A 36 -10.06 -5.94 -0.36
CA GLU A 36 -8.78 -5.52 0.19
C GLU A 36 -7.63 -6.44 -0.25
N VAL A 37 -7.87 -7.75 -0.29
CA VAL A 37 -6.92 -8.74 -0.83
C VAL A 37 -6.64 -8.45 -2.30
N GLN A 38 -7.68 -8.29 -3.13
CA GLN A 38 -7.53 -7.98 -4.56
C GLN A 38 -6.79 -6.65 -4.78
N TYR A 39 -7.17 -5.62 -4.04
CA TYR A 39 -6.51 -4.32 -4.10
C TYR A 39 -5.04 -4.44 -3.74
N THR A 40 -4.72 -5.10 -2.62
CA THR A 40 -3.34 -5.22 -2.13
C THR A 40 -2.48 -6.06 -3.09
N THR A 41 -3.04 -7.11 -3.69
CA THR A 41 -2.38 -7.90 -4.73
C THR A 41 -2.01 -7.02 -5.93
N SER A 42 -2.99 -6.27 -6.45
CA SER A 42 -2.77 -5.33 -7.56
C SER A 42 -1.71 -4.27 -7.23
N GLN A 43 -1.73 -3.72 -6.02
CA GLN A 43 -0.73 -2.74 -5.58
C GLN A 43 0.67 -3.35 -5.42
N ALA A 44 0.78 -4.61 -4.98
CA ALA A 44 2.06 -5.30 -4.89
C ALA A 44 2.68 -5.52 -6.28
N GLU A 45 1.91 -5.98 -7.25
CA GLU A 45 2.35 -6.14 -8.63
C GLU A 45 2.83 -4.82 -9.24
N LYS A 46 2.01 -3.77 -9.12
CA LYS A 46 2.35 -2.42 -9.61
C LYS A 46 3.59 -1.85 -8.91
N THR A 47 3.71 -2.05 -7.60
CA THR A 47 4.91 -1.66 -6.85
C THR A 47 6.14 -2.40 -7.37
N ALA A 48 6.06 -3.71 -7.64
CA ALA A 48 7.20 -4.45 -8.15
C ALA A 48 7.69 -3.90 -9.50
N ILE A 49 6.77 -3.54 -10.40
CA ILE A 49 7.09 -2.92 -11.70
C ILE A 49 7.69 -1.53 -11.50
N LEU A 50 7.02 -0.67 -10.73
CA LEU A 50 7.43 0.70 -10.41
C LEU A 50 8.86 0.73 -9.88
N ILE A 51 9.13 -0.05 -8.83
CA ILE A 51 10.41 -0.02 -8.11
C ILE A 51 11.53 -0.63 -8.95
N ARG A 52 11.26 -1.66 -9.74
CA ARG A 52 12.24 -2.22 -10.69
C ARG A 52 12.72 -1.15 -11.68
N ASN A 53 11.80 -0.37 -12.23
CA ASN A 53 12.12 0.70 -13.18
C ASN A 53 12.91 1.84 -12.51
N VAL A 54 12.51 2.26 -11.31
CA VAL A 54 13.25 3.26 -10.52
C VAL A 54 14.67 2.79 -10.23
N LEU A 55 14.85 1.57 -9.72
CA LEU A 55 16.16 1.01 -9.38
C LEU A 55 17.10 0.94 -10.59
N HIS A 56 16.56 0.67 -11.78
CA HIS A 56 17.35 0.64 -13.02
C HIS A 56 17.91 2.01 -13.40
N ARG A 57 17.24 3.10 -13.02
CA ARG A 57 17.61 4.48 -13.38
C ARG A 57 18.28 5.26 -12.26
N LEU A 58 18.28 4.73 -11.04
CA LEU A 58 18.82 5.43 -9.90
C LEU A 58 20.35 5.57 -10.04
N PRO A 59 20.93 6.76 -9.78
CA PRO A 59 22.38 6.94 -9.81
C PRO A 59 23.09 5.92 -8.91
N GLN A 60 24.29 5.49 -9.28
CA GLN A 60 25.07 4.49 -8.53
C GLN A 60 25.98 5.10 -7.45
N SER A 61 25.95 6.42 -7.30
CA SER A 61 26.79 7.10 -6.31
C SER A 61 26.43 6.72 -4.86
N PRO A 62 27.38 6.85 -3.91
CA PRO A 62 27.18 6.40 -2.52
C PRO A 62 25.98 7.05 -1.82
N GLN A 63 25.65 8.30 -2.12
CA GLN A 63 24.53 9.00 -1.47
C GLN A 63 23.16 8.33 -1.74
N TYR A 64 23.03 7.53 -2.81
CA TYR A 64 21.80 6.79 -3.11
C TYR A 64 21.79 5.35 -2.56
N GLU A 65 22.84 4.88 -1.88
CA GLU A 65 22.92 3.47 -1.45
C GLU A 65 21.81 3.11 -0.45
N ILE A 66 21.55 3.99 0.52
CA ILE A 66 20.47 3.78 1.50
C ILE A 66 19.11 3.70 0.81
N HIS A 67 18.89 4.52 -0.22
CA HIS A 67 17.67 4.52 -1.02
C HIS A 67 17.54 3.27 -1.88
N ARG A 68 18.62 2.85 -2.55
CA ARG A 68 18.66 1.58 -3.31
C ARG A 68 18.33 0.40 -2.42
N SER A 69 18.91 0.32 -1.22
CA SER A 69 18.67 -0.77 -0.28
C SER A 69 17.21 -0.82 0.16
N ALA A 70 16.63 0.33 0.56
CA ALA A 70 15.23 0.42 0.94
C ALA A 70 14.27 0.04 -0.21
N LEU A 71 14.53 0.53 -1.42
CA LEU A 71 13.74 0.21 -2.61
C LEU A 71 13.88 -1.27 -3.00
N LYS A 72 15.07 -1.87 -2.90
CA LYS A 72 15.27 -3.32 -3.13
C LYS A 72 14.48 -4.16 -2.11
N GLN A 73 14.45 -3.76 -0.84
CA GLN A 73 13.66 -4.45 0.17
C GLN A 73 12.15 -4.34 -0.12
N LEU A 74 11.67 -3.17 -0.54
CA LEU A 74 10.27 -3.00 -0.95
C LEU A 74 9.94 -3.88 -2.17
N LEU A 75 10.82 -3.91 -3.17
CA LEU A 75 10.66 -4.78 -4.34
C LEU A 75 10.61 -6.26 -3.93
N GLN A 76 11.47 -6.69 -3.01
CA GLN A 76 11.46 -8.06 -2.50
C GLN A 76 10.13 -8.38 -1.82
N ASN A 77 9.66 -7.54 -0.91
CA ASN A 77 8.38 -7.73 -0.22
C ASN A 77 7.19 -7.74 -1.20
N ALA A 78 7.23 -6.91 -2.25
CA ALA A 78 6.22 -6.90 -3.31
C ALA A 78 6.22 -8.20 -4.14
N ASN A 79 7.39 -8.75 -4.46
CA ASN A 79 7.50 -10.04 -5.15
C ASN A 79 7.11 -11.22 -4.25
N ASP A 80 7.44 -11.17 -2.96
CA ASP A 80 7.02 -12.19 -2.00
C ASP A 80 5.50 -12.20 -1.80
N PHE A 81 4.84 -11.06 -1.97
CA PHE A 81 3.38 -10.98 -2.02
C PHE A 81 2.78 -11.85 -3.14
N GLN A 82 3.51 -12.16 -4.21
CA GLN A 82 3.01 -12.96 -5.33
C GLN A 82 3.19 -14.49 -5.12
N LYS A 83 3.90 -14.91 -4.06
CA LYS A 83 4.15 -16.33 -3.77
C LYS A 83 3.12 -16.87 -2.77
N PRO A 84 2.58 -18.09 -2.91
CA PRO A 84 1.58 -18.61 -1.98
C PRO A 84 1.96 -18.53 -0.50
N GLY A 85 1.04 -18.10 0.35
CA GLY A 85 1.17 -18.05 1.80
C GLY A 85 -0.04 -17.38 2.51
N PRO A 86 0.05 -17.14 3.83
CA PRO A 86 -1.05 -16.53 4.57
C PRO A 86 -1.31 -15.09 4.13
N CYS A 87 -2.53 -14.79 3.66
CA CYS A 87 -2.89 -13.46 3.14
C CYS A 87 -2.62 -12.34 4.16
N HIS A 88 -3.08 -12.53 5.39
CA HIS A 88 -2.96 -11.53 6.46
C HIS A 88 -1.51 -11.07 6.66
N ASP A 89 -0.58 -12.02 6.81
CA ASP A 89 0.82 -11.72 7.11
C ASP A 89 1.51 -11.03 5.94
N LYS A 90 1.19 -11.46 4.72
CA LYS A 90 1.72 -10.87 3.50
C LYS A 90 1.19 -9.45 3.28
N MET A 91 -0.11 -9.23 3.51
CA MET A 91 -0.72 -7.90 3.41
C MET A 91 -0.14 -6.95 4.45
N SER A 92 0.02 -7.43 5.69
CA SER A 92 0.64 -6.66 6.79
C SER A 92 2.08 -6.28 6.45
N THR A 93 2.88 -7.25 6.00
CA THR A 93 4.30 -7.05 5.67
C THR A 93 4.48 -6.09 4.52
N PHE A 94 3.76 -6.32 3.42
CA PHE A 94 3.83 -5.46 2.24
C PHE A 94 3.36 -4.03 2.56
N SER A 95 2.21 -3.86 3.23
CA SER A 95 1.68 -2.53 3.56
C SER A 95 2.63 -1.74 4.48
N LYS A 96 3.20 -2.39 5.50
CA LYS A 96 4.21 -1.76 6.38
C LYS A 96 5.47 -1.36 5.61
N SER A 97 5.98 -2.27 4.76
CA SER A 97 7.16 -2.00 3.95
C SER A 97 6.94 -0.84 2.98
N TRP A 98 5.81 -0.85 2.27
CA TRP A 98 5.45 0.19 1.31
C TRP A 98 5.39 1.54 2.02
N THR A 99 4.71 1.60 3.16
CA THR A 99 4.59 2.80 3.98
C THR A 99 5.94 3.33 4.41
N SER A 100 6.76 2.47 5.02
CA SER A 100 8.07 2.86 5.55
C SER A 100 8.97 3.49 4.49
N VAL A 101 8.90 2.98 3.25
CA VAL A 101 9.75 3.45 2.15
C VAL A 101 9.13 4.66 1.46
N MET A 102 7.85 4.60 1.12
CA MET A 102 7.19 5.60 0.26
C MET A 102 6.88 6.90 1.00
N VAL A 103 6.60 6.85 2.31
CA VAL A 103 6.41 8.06 3.13
C VAL A 103 7.62 8.97 3.04
N ALA A 104 8.83 8.42 3.01
CA ALA A 104 10.05 9.20 2.98
C ALA A 104 10.14 10.06 1.69
N TYR A 105 9.66 9.55 0.56
CA TYR A 105 9.64 10.27 -0.72
C TYR A 105 8.42 11.17 -0.89
N LEU A 106 7.27 10.78 -0.36
CA LEU A 106 6.03 11.54 -0.42
C LEU A 106 6.00 12.72 0.57
N ARG A 107 6.80 12.64 1.64
CA ARG A 107 7.07 13.72 2.59
C ARG A 107 8.57 13.96 2.64
N PRO A 108 9.14 14.42 1.51
CA PRO A 108 10.58 14.54 1.39
C PRO A 108 11.09 15.59 2.38
N ASN A 109 12.25 15.31 2.97
CA ASN A 109 13.04 16.37 3.57
C ASN A 109 13.67 17.24 2.45
N SER A 110 14.57 18.16 2.81
CA SER A 110 15.19 19.05 1.82
C SER A 110 16.24 18.40 0.92
N ALA A 111 16.60 17.13 1.14
CA ALA A 111 17.71 16.49 0.44
C ALA A 111 17.36 16.20 -1.05
N PRO A 112 18.28 16.44 -2.01
CA PRO A 112 18.01 16.31 -3.45
C PRO A 112 17.56 14.92 -3.89
N GLU A 113 18.10 13.87 -3.27
CA GLU A 113 17.88 12.46 -3.63
C GLU A 113 16.39 12.09 -3.55
N TYR A 114 15.69 12.59 -2.53
CA TYR A 114 14.26 12.34 -2.35
C TYR A 114 13.43 12.91 -3.50
N ARG A 115 13.78 14.10 -4.00
CA ARG A 115 13.08 14.74 -5.11
C ARG A 115 13.32 14.01 -6.42
N GLU A 116 14.54 13.57 -6.66
CA GLU A 116 14.87 12.79 -7.85
C GLU A 116 14.19 11.43 -7.85
N ILE A 117 14.21 10.72 -6.72
CA ILE A 117 13.51 9.43 -6.57
C ILE A 117 12.01 9.62 -6.74
N LEU A 118 11.41 10.66 -6.13
CA LEU A 118 10.00 10.96 -6.31
C LEU A 118 9.69 11.21 -7.79
N LYS A 119 10.52 11.97 -8.51
CA LYS A 119 10.35 12.21 -9.94
C LYS A 119 10.36 10.89 -10.73
N LEU A 120 11.30 9.99 -10.44
CA LEU A 120 11.34 8.67 -11.08
C LEU A 120 10.10 7.83 -10.73
N LEU A 121 9.65 7.85 -9.47
CA LEU A 121 8.44 7.15 -9.07
C LEU A 121 7.21 7.70 -9.81
N GLU A 122 7.09 9.02 -9.95
CA GLU A 122 6.00 9.64 -10.70
C GLU A 122 6.06 9.30 -12.19
N GLU A 123 7.25 9.30 -12.80
CA GLU A 123 7.47 8.92 -14.20
C GLU A 123 7.02 7.50 -14.49
N TYR A 124 7.18 6.59 -13.53
CA TYR A 124 6.83 5.17 -13.67
C TYR A 124 5.44 4.80 -13.12
N GLY A 125 4.57 5.77 -12.85
CA GLY A 125 3.14 5.51 -12.60
C GLY A 125 2.70 5.59 -11.14
N LEU A 126 3.51 6.15 -10.24
CA LEU A 126 3.08 6.38 -8.84
C LEU A 126 1.79 7.21 -8.76
N LYS A 127 1.59 8.18 -9.66
CA LYS A 127 0.38 9.02 -9.69
C LYS A 127 -0.88 8.19 -9.93
N ASP A 128 -0.83 7.23 -10.84
CA ASP A 128 -1.97 6.36 -11.16
C ASP A 128 -2.31 5.46 -9.98
N MET A 129 -1.29 4.88 -9.34
CA MET A 129 -1.47 4.11 -8.10
C MET A 129 -2.13 4.95 -6.99
N MET A 130 -1.75 6.23 -6.85
CA MET A 130 -2.37 7.15 -5.89
C MET A 130 -3.83 7.48 -6.25
N VAL A 131 -4.19 7.52 -7.52
CA VAL A 131 -5.59 7.71 -7.96
C VAL A 131 -6.41 6.47 -7.62
N GLU A 132 -5.90 5.27 -7.90
CA GLU A 132 -6.56 4.01 -7.55
C GLU A 132 -6.79 3.87 -6.04
N ALA A 133 -5.79 4.23 -5.23
CA ALA A 133 -5.91 4.28 -3.78
C ALA A 133 -7.08 5.18 -3.33
N LYS A 134 -7.22 6.37 -3.92
CA LYS A 134 -8.32 7.29 -3.62
C LYS A 134 -9.68 6.69 -4.00
N ILE A 135 -9.77 6.03 -5.15
CA ILE A 135 -11.01 5.38 -5.60
C ILE A 135 -11.40 4.23 -4.68
N PHE A 136 -10.43 3.41 -4.26
CA PHE A 136 -10.66 2.31 -3.32
C PHE A 136 -11.21 2.84 -1.99
N LEU A 137 -10.61 3.89 -1.43
CA LEU A 137 -11.08 4.52 -0.19
C LEU A 137 -12.46 5.15 -0.32
N ALA A 138 -12.75 5.81 -1.45
CA ALA A 138 -14.10 6.32 -1.72
C ALA A 138 -15.12 5.17 -1.77
N GLY A 139 -14.73 3.99 -2.26
CA GLY A 139 -15.54 2.78 -2.24
C GLY A 139 -15.81 2.26 -0.83
N ILE A 140 -14.83 2.31 0.07
CA ILE A 140 -15.00 1.96 1.49
C ILE A 140 -15.93 2.98 2.18
N VAL A 141 -15.65 4.27 2.03
CA VAL A 141 -16.41 5.36 2.65
C VAL A 141 -17.87 5.37 2.21
N SER A 142 -18.14 5.12 0.93
CA SER A 142 -19.51 5.02 0.40
C SER A 142 -20.23 3.72 0.80
N GLY A 143 -19.52 2.78 1.45
CA GLY A 143 -20.05 1.45 1.76
C GLY A 143 -20.23 0.55 0.54
N ARG A 144 -19.70 0.94 -0.63
CA ARG A 144 -19.76 0.15 -1.87
C ARG A 144 -18.92 -1.14 -1.78
N ILE A 145 -17.80 -1.06 -1.07
CA ILE A 145 -16.84 -2.18 -0.92
C ILE A 145 -17.14 -3.01 0.35
N GLY A 146 -18.12 -2.59 1.15
CA GLY A 146 -18.35 -3.13 2.50
C GLY A 146 -17.69 -2.26 3.57
N VAL A 147 -17.89 -2.66 4.83
CA VAL A 147 -17.31 -1.96 5.98
C VAL A 147 -16.06 -2.68 6.48
N PRO A 148 -15.06 -1.95 7.01
CA PRO A 148 -13.88 -2.56 7.60
C PRO A 148 -14.24 -3.60 8.66
N VAL A 149 -13.46 -4.68 8.69
CA VAL A 149 -13.68 -5.81 9.58
C VAL A 149 -12.90 -5.61 10.88
N GLU A 150 -13.55 -5.84 12.01
CA GLU A 150 -12.92 -5.79 13.34
C GLU A 150 -12.17 -7.09 13.64
N GLU A 151 -11.00 -6.97 14.28
CA GLU A 151 -10.27 -8.10 14.85
C GLU A 151 -11.17 -8.91 15.80
N GLY A 152 -11.14 -10.23 15.68
CA GLY A 152 -11.96 -11.14 16.50
C GLY A 152 -13.38 -11.39 15.96
N SER A 153 -13.80 -10.71 14.89
CA SER A 153 -15.05 -11.06 14.20
C SER A 153 -14.96 -12.40 13.46
N ALA A 154 -16.11 -12.98 13.12
CA ALA A 154 -16.16 -14.21 12.31
C ALA A 154 -15.50 -14.01 10.94
N ALA A 155 -15.78 -12.89 10.28
CA ALA A 155 -15.15 -12.54 9.00
C ALA A 155 -13.62 -12.42 9.11
N TYR A 156 -13.11 -11.81 10.19
CA TYR A 156 -11.67 -11.75 10.45
C TYR A 156 -11.06 -13.14 10.66
N SER A 157 -11.77 -14.02 11.38
CA SER A 157 -11.32 -15.40 11.61
C SER A 157 -11.24 -16.20 10.30
N GLU A 158 -12.13 -15.95 9.35
CA GLU A 158 -12.06 -16.53 8.00
C GLU A 158 -10.91 -15.93 7.19
N PHE A 159 -10.68 -14.62 7.27
CA PHE A 159 -9.54 -13.97 6.63
C PHE A 159 -8.19 -14.57 7.05
N LEU A 160 -8.01 -14.88 8.34
CA LEU A 160 -6.78 -15.51 8.85
C LEU A 160 -6.50 -16.90 8.23
N LYS A 161 -7.51 -17.55 7.66
CA LYS A 161 -7.37 -18.86 6.98
C LYS A 161 -7.08 -18.73 5.49
N MET A 162 -7.28 -17.55 4.89
CA MET A 162 -7.10 -17.32 3.46
C MET A 162 -5.64 -17.44 3.03
N GLN A 163 -5.43 -17.94 1.81
CA GLN A 163 -4.13 -18.04 1.16
C GLN A 163 -4.06 -17.11 -0.05
N CYS A 164 -2.95 -16.38 -0.14
CA CYS A 164 -2.53 -15.48 -1.20
C CYS A 164 -1.05 -15.82 -1.45
#